data_AF-A0A4P2QKM4-F1
#
_entry.id   AF-A0A4P2QKM4-F1
#
_cell.length_a   1.000
_cell.length_b   1.000
_cell.length_c   1.000
_cell.angle_alpha   90.00
_cell.angle_beta   90.00
_cell.angle_gamma   90.00
#
_symmetry.space_group_name_H-M   'P 1'
#
loop_
_entity.id
_entity.type
_entity.pdbx_description
1 polymer ?
#
loop_
_entity_poly.entity_id
_entity_poly.type
_entity_poly.pdbx_seq_one_letter_code
_entity_poly.pdbx_strand_id
1 'polypeptide(L)'
;MTNKSHAFPSVYLARHGETAWTTSGRHTGMADLPLTSRGERNARRLDERLGAQRFAKVFTSPLRRALRTCELAGFGALAIVDQDLVEWNYGEYEGKTPSEIEEQRPGWEIFGDGCPGGESAADVARRADRVVERLRAIDSDVLLFSHSHFLRIFTARWLGLSPTMGRYLLLDTAALSIVGYHYGRQDPVIRLWNDCRHASDGEEEKPGMATHLPDGRATLPAGVLKPARFDAVLFDLDGVLTSTARVHAAAWKQMFDDYLRSRSLLTGEAFRPFDLNADYKQYVDGKPRYDGVRSFLASRAIALPEGTPASPPDEQSVCGLGNRKDELVKQAIHDGRVHTYPGAIAMVRWVRRLGLKVAVVSSSRNCAEILRATGIEELFDARVDGEVVEQLHLPGKPAPDTYLWAAERLDAAPSRAVVVEDAIAGVQAGRAGGFGLVVGVDRGGSAEMLRKNGADLVVTDLGELVGEHER
;
A
#
# COMPACT_ATOMS: atom_id res chain seq x y z
N MET A 1 -41.82 21.41 7.64
CA MET A 1 -40.93 21.90 6.57
C MET A 1 -39.64 21.12 6.66
N THR A 2 -39.35 20.28 5.66
CA THR A 2 -38.18 19.40 5.63
C THR A 2 -36.91 20.23 5.47
N ASN A 3 -36.00 20.10 6.42
CA ASN A 3 -34.70 20.75 6.43
C ASN A 3 -33.82 20.11 5.33
N LYS A 4 -33.88 20.62 4.10
CA LYS A 4 -32.90 20.28 3.06
C LYS A 4 -31.57 20.88 3.51
N SER A 5 -30.66 20.06 4.04
CA SER A 5 -29.27 20.48 4.19
C SER A 5 -28.76 20.81 2.79
N HIS A 6 -28.46 22.07 2.50
CA HIS A 6 -27.79 22.43 1.26
C HIS A 6 -26.37 21.84 1.32
N ALA A 7 -26.15 20.70 0.67
CA ALA A 7 -24.81 20.18 0.43
C ALA A 7 -24.07 21.19 -0.45
N PHE A 8 -22.92 21.67 0.00
CA PHE A 8 -22.07 22.57 -0.78
C PHE A 8 -21.51 21.85 -2.03
N PRO A 9 -21.28 22.58 -3.13
CA PRO A 9 -20.78 21.99 -4.37
C PRO A 9 -19.38 21.38 -4.18
N SER A 10 -19.13 20.31 -4.93
CA SER A 10 -17.86 19.59 -4.98
C SER A 10 -17.18 19.74 -6.34
N VAL A 11 -15.86 19.72 -6.36
CA VAL A 11 -15.05 19.69 -7.57
C VAL A 11 -14.38 18.32 -7.68
N TYR A 12 -14.74 17.59 -8.72
CA TYR A 12 -14.21 16.29 -9.07
C TYR A 12 -12.98 16.49 -9.96
N LEU A 13 -11.89 15.80 -9.63
CA LEU A 13 -10.59 15.93 -10.25
C LEU A 13 -10.19 14.58 -10.83
N ALA A 14 -10.16 14.47 -12.15
CA ALA A 14 -9.72 13.27 -12.86
C ALA A 14 -8.33 13.51 -13.47
N ARG A 15 -7.32 12.76 -13.00
CA ARG A 15 -6.02 12.72 -13.69
C ARG A 15 -6.17 11.89 -14.96
N HIS A 16 -5.53 12.30 -16.05
CA HIS A 16 -5.51 11.52 -17.28
C HIS A 16 -4.98 10.08 -17.09
N GLY A 17 -5.37 9.19 -18.00
CA GLY A 17 -4.88 7.81 -18.05
C GLY A 17 -3.38 7.70 -18.35
N GLU A 18 -2.85 6.49 -18.21
CA GLU A 18 -1.43 6.19 -18.47
C GLU A 18 -0.97 6.59 -19.89
N THR A 19 0.25 7.13 -19.99
CA THR A 19 1.01 7.35 -21.22
C THR A 19 2.35 6.60 -21.18
N ALA A 20 3.04 6.48 -22.31
CA ALA A 20 4.34 5.83 -22.38
C ALA A 20 5.38 6.41 -21.40
N TRP A 21 5.29 7.71 -21.10
CA TRP A 21 6.21 8.38 -20.19
C TRP A 21 5.81 8.27 -18.73
N THR A 22 4.52 8.16 -18.41
CA THR A 22 4.12 7.87 -17.03
C THR A 22 4.56 6.47 -16.61
N THR A 23 4.55 5.48 -17.53
CA THR A 23 5.01 4.11 -17.24
C THR A 23 6.52 4.03 -16.98
N SER A 24 7.30 4.86 -17.68
CA SER A 24 8.76 4.93 -17.52
C SER A 24 9.20 5.92 -16.45
N GLY A 25 8.27 6.54 -15.71
CA GLY A 25 8.58 7.49 -14.64
C GLY A 25 9.17 8.83 -15.13
N ARG A 26 8.96 9.19 -16.40
CA ARG A 26 9.45 10.43 -17.00
C ARG A 26 8.49 11.59 -16.76
N HIS A 27 9.04 12.77 -16.50
CA HIS A 27 8.26 14.00 -16.38
C HIS A 27 7.59 14.33 -17.72
N THR A 28 6.25 14.30 -17.73
CA THR A 28 5.43 14.56 -18.92
C THR A 28 4.65 15.85 -18.74
N GLY A 29 5.28 16.98 -19.08
CA GLY A 29 4.71 18.31 -18.94
C GLY A 29 3.96 18.70 -20.20
N MET A 30 4.58 19.50 -21.05
CA MET A 30 3.92 20.03 -22.25
C MET A 30 3.96 19.07 -23.44
N ALA A 31 4.76 17.98 -23.37
CA ALA A 31 4.77 16.98 -24.43
C ALA A 31 3.38 16.35 -24.61
N ASP A 32 2.87 16.39 -25.85
CA ASP A 32 1.49 16.00 -26.15
C ASP A 32 1.37 14.52 -26.54
N LEU A 33 1.61 13.66 -25.55
CA LEU A 33 1.60 12.21 -25.73
C LEU A 33 0.19 11.61 -25.74
N PRO A 34 -0.06 10.57 -26.55
CA PRO A 34 -1.29 9.80 -26.48
C PRO A 34 -1.34 8.91 -25.22
N LEU A 35 -2.54 8.43 -24.89
CA LEU A 35 -2.72 7.38 -23.89
C LEU A 35 -2.17 6.04 -24.40
N THR A 36 -1.72 5.19 -23.49
CA THR A 36 -1.52 3.76 -23.78
C THR A 36 -2.88 3.06 -23.89
N SER A 37 -2.92 1.84 -24.42
CA SER A 37 -4.15 1.03 -24.42
C SER A 37 -4.71 0.83 -23.01
N ARG A 38 -3.82 0.68 -22.02
CA ARG A 38 -4.21 0.62 -20.60
C ARG A 38 -4.78 1.95 -20.12
N GLY A 39 -4.14 3.07 -20.46
CA GLY A 39 -4.64 4.41 -20.18
C GLY A 39 -6.03 4.65 -20.75
N GLU A 40 -6.30 4.22 -21.98
CA GLU A 40 -7.63 4.31 -22.60
C GLU A 40 -8.66 3.42 -21.88
N ARG A 41 -8.32 2.18 -21.53
CA ARG A 41 -9.23 1.30 -20.77
C ARG A 41 -9.61 1.92 -19.42
N ASN A 42 -8.62 2.42 -18.70
CA ASN A 42 -8.83 3.05 -17.39
C ASN A 42 -9.67 4.32 -17.52
N ALA A 43 -9.45 5.10 -18.59
CA ALA A 43 -10.26 6.27 -18.88
C ALA A 43 -11.74 5.92 -19.16
N ARG A 44 -12.04 4.81 -19.83
CA ARG A 44 -13.43 4.37 -20.04
C ARG A 44 -14.12 4.02 -18.73
N ARG A 45 -13.40 3.38 -17.81
CA ARG A 45 -13.92 2.98 -16.50
C ARG A 45 -14.12 4.15 -15.53
N LEU A 46 -13.57 5.34 -15.83
CA LEU A 46 -13.93 6.56 -15.09
C LEU A 46 -15.42 6.88 -15.20
N ASP A 47 -16.08 6.55 -16.33
CA ASP A 47 -17.51 6.75 -16.51
C ASP A 47 -18.31 5.98 -15.43
N GLU A 48 -18.08 4.67 -15.34
CA GLU A 48 -18.69 3.80 -14.32
C GLU A 48 -18.42 4.31 -12.89
N ARG A 49 -17.22 4.84 -12.65
CA ARG A 49 -16.83 5.37 -11.35
C ARG A 49 -17.53 6.68 -10.99
N LEU A 50 -17.72 7.56 -11.96
CA LEU A 50 -18.45 8.81 -11.81
C LEU A 50 -19.95 8.53 -11.71
N GLY A 51 -20.41 7.39 -12.25
CA GLY A 51 -21.78 6.90 -12.11
C GLY A 51 -22.79 7.87 -12.71
N ALA A 52 -24.01 7.90 -12.16
CA ALA A 52 -25.06 8.81 -12.62
C ALA A 52 -24.88 10.27 -12.16
N GLN A 53 -23.68 10.66 -11.72
CA GLN A 53 -23.39 12.01 -11.24
C GLN A 53 -23.57 13.01 -12.38
N ARG A 54 -24.29 14.11 -12.09
CA ARG A 54 -24.47 15.21 -13.04
C ARG A 54 -23.52 16.34 -12.67
N PHE A 55 -22.81 16.86 -13.65
CA PHE A 55 -21.93 18.01 -13.51
C PHE A 55 -22.53 19.22 -14.20
N ALA A 56 -22.51 20.37 -13.53
CA ALA A 56 -22.93 21.62 -14.14
C ALA A 56 -21.96 22.06 -15.24
N LYS A 57 -20.67 21.78 -15.07
CA LYS A 57 -19.62 22.00 -16.07
C LYS A 57 -18.60 20.88 -16.02
N VAL A 58 -18.05 20.54 -17.19
CA VAL A 58 -16.89 19.67 -17.32
C VAL A 58 -15.80 20.47 -18.02
N PHE A 59 -14.62 20.56 -17.40
CA PHE A 59 -13.46 21.19 -18.01
C PHE A 59 -12.35 20.17 -18.26
N THR A 60 -11.55 20.40 -19.30
CA THR A 60 -10.40 19.55 -19.61
C THR A 60 -9.21 20.38 -20.03
N SER A 61 -8.01 19.92 -19.67
CA SER A 61 -6.77 20.34 -20.32
C SER A 61 -6.84 20.12 -21.83
N PRO A 62 -6.23 21.00 -22.64
CA PRO A 62 -6.13 20.84 -24.09
C PRO A 62 -5.20 19.69 -24.51
N LEU A 63 -4.34 19.18 -23.63
CA LEU A 63 -3.40 18.11 -23.99
C LEU A 63 -4.14 16.80 -24.26
N ARG A 64 -3.78 16.12 -25.36
CA ARG A 64 -4.51 14.99 -25.93
C ARG A 64 -4.81 13.89 -24.93
N ARG A 65 -3.88 13.57 -24.03
CA ARG A 65 -4.10 12.56 -22.97
C ARG A 65 -5.26 12.91 -22.03
N ALA A 66 -5.41 14.18 -21.65
CA ALA A 66 -6.50 14.62 -20.77
C ALA A 66 -7.81 14.70 -21.54
N LEU A 67 -7.79 15.32 -22.74
CA LEU A 67 -8.95 15.40 -23.63
C LEU A 67 -9.49 14.00 -23.97
N ARG A 68 -8.60 13.08 -24.36
CA ARG A 68 -8.96 11.69 -24.66
C ARG A 68 -9.51 10.96 -23.44
N THR A 69 -8.98 11.24 -22.25
CA THR A 69 -9.54 10.68 -21.01
C THR A 69 -10.97 11.19 -20.79
N CYS A 70 -11.21 12.48 -20.98
CA CYS A 70 -12.54 13.10 -20.87
C CYS A 70 -13.55 12.51 -21.87
N GLU A 71 -13.13 12.30 -23.12
CA GLU A 71 -13.95 11.67 -24.15
C GLU A 71 -14.33 10.23 -23.78
N LEU A 72 -13.34 9.44 -23.39
CA LEU A 72 -13.52 8.03 -23.07
C LEU A 72 -14.36 7.82 -21.81
N ALA A 73 -14.29 8.75 -20.86
CA ALA A 73 -15.13 8.78 -19.67
C ALA A 73 -16.57 9.25 -19.95
N GLY A 74 -16.97 9.47 -21.22
CA GLY A 74 -18.34 9.83 -21.60
C GLY A 74 -18.66 11.33 -21.58
N PHE A 75 -17.70 12.20 -21.24
CA PHE A 75 -17.94 13.63 -21.05
C PHE A 75 -17.43 14.52 -22.20
N GLY A 76 -16.88 13.94 -23.27
CA GLY A 76 -16.29 14.70 -24.39
C GLY A 76 -17.22 15.75 -25.01
N ALA A 77 -18.51 15.44 -25.15
CA ALA A 77 -19.50 16.38 -25.72
C ALA A 77 -19.83 17.58 -24.80
N LEU A 78 -19.52 17.48 -23.51
CA LEU A 78 -19.76 18.52 -22.50
C LEU A 78 -18.46 19.28 -22.13
N ALA A 79 -17.32 18.86 -22.69
CA ALA A 79 -16.01 19.32 -22.29
C ALA A 79 -15.74 20.77 -22.73
N ILE A 80 -15.40 21.62 -21.76
CA ILE A 80 -14.89 22.97 -21.97
C ILE A 80 -13.37 22.90 -21.88
N VAL A 81 -12.69 23.10 -23.01
CA VAL A 81 -11.22 23.10 -23.04
C VAL A 81 -10.68 24.35 -22.35
N ASP A 82 -9.73 24.16 -21.44
CA ASP A 82 -9.18 25.22 -20.62
C ASP A 82 -7.65 25.15 -20.57
N GLN A 83 -7.01 26.20 -21.07
CA GLN A 83 -5.54 26.33 -21.09
C GLN A 83 -4.94 26.39 -19.68
N ASP A 84 -5.72 26.82 -18.68
CA ASP A 84 -5.23 26.83 -17.31
C ASP A 84 -5.06 25.41 -16.73
N LEU A 85 -5.61 24.37 -17.36
CA LEU A 85 -5.55 23.00 -16.84
C LEU A 85 -4.37 22.16 -17.34
N VAL A 86 -3.43 22.71 -18.12
CA VAL A 86 -2.24 21.96 -18.60
C VAL A 86 -1.35 21.47 -17.45
N GLU A 87 -0.49 20.50 -17.70
CA GLU A 87 0.47 20.07 -16.67
C GLU A 87 1.46 21.20 -16.34
N TRP A 88 2.21 21.03 -15.26
CA TRP A 88 3.43 21.80 -15.01
C TRP A 88 4.37 21.71 -16.24
N ASN A 89 4.80 22.86 -16.76
CA ASN A 89 5.84 22.93 -17.78
C ASN A 89 7.23 22.62 -17.18
N TYR A 90 7.76 21.42 -17.42
CA TYR A 90 9.04 20.99 -16.85
C TYR A 90 10.27 21.57 -17.56
N GLY A 91 10.12 22.39 -18.60
CA GLY A 91 11.24 23.03 -19.28
C GLY A 91 12.32 22.03 -19.72
N GLU A 92 13.55 22.25 -19.28
CA GLU A 92 14.70 21.37 -19.59
C GLU A 92 14.62 19.96 -18.96
N TYR A 93 13.67 19.71 -18.05
CA TYR A 93 13.42 18.41 -17.43
C TYR A 93 12.29 17.61 -18.08
N GLU A 94 11.68 18.15 -19.14
CA GLU A 94 10.70 17.42 -19.95
C GLU A 94 11.32 16.11 -20.48
N GLY A 95 10.63 14.98 -20.22
CA GLY A 95 11.07 13.65 -20.65
C GLY A 95 12.19 13.03 -19.82
N LYS A 96 12.75 13.73 -18.83
CA LYS A 96 13.74 13.17 -17.90
C LYS A 96 13.05 12.43 -16.74
N THR A 97 13.71 11.38 -16.25
CA THR A 97 13.37 10.68 -15.02
C THR A 97 13.91 11.43 -13.79
N PRO A 98 13.37 11.20 -12.58
CA PRO A 98 13.94 11.75 -11.35
C PRO A 98 15.42 11.39 -11.15
N SER A 99 15.86 10.17 -11.52
CA SER A 99 17.26 9.76 -11.39
C SER A 99 18.20 10.58 -12.27
N GLU A 100 17.82 10.81 -13.53
CA GLU A 100 18.62 11.62 -14.47
C GLU A 100 18.73 13.08 -14.01
N ILE A 101 17.70 13.61 -13.34
CA ILE A 101 17.72 14.96 -12.78
C ILE A 101 18.58 15.00 -11.51
N GLU A 102 18.46 14.01 -10.63
CA GLU A 102 19.25 13.89 -9.40
C GLU A 102 20.76 13.79 -9.70
N GLU A 103 21.14 13.08 -10.77
CA GLU A 103 22.52 13.02 -11.25
C GLU A 103 23.06 14.39 -11.71
N GLN A 104 22.20 15.22 -12.32
CA GLN A 104 22.56 16.56 -12.79
C GLN A 104 22.51 17.61 -11.68
N ARG A 105 21.59 17.45 -10.73
CA ARG A 105 21.30 18.39 -9.64
C ARG A 105 20.88 17.62 -8.38
N PRO A 106 21.83 17.14 -7.58
CA PRO A 106 21.54 16.40 -6.36
C PRO A 106 20.69 17.21 -5.37
N GLY A 107 19.71 16.55 -4.75
CA GLY A 107 18.78 17.15 -3.80
C GLY A 107 17.69 18.01 -4.43
N TRP A 108 17.54 17.98 -5.76
CA TRP A 108 16.48 18.71 -6.46
C TRP A 108 15.09 18.20 -6.08
N GLU A 109 14.16 19.12 -5.83
CA GLU A 109 12.77 18.79 -5.54
C GLU A 109 11.82 19.74 -6.29
N ILE A 110 11.00 19.20 -7.18
CA ILE A 110 10.14 19.96 -8.11
C ILE A 110 9.31 21.06 -7.43
N PHE A 111 8.73 20.80 -6.25
CA PHE A 111 7.87 21.77 -5.57
C PHE A 111 8.66 22.93 -4.93
N GLY A 112 9.93 22.71 -4.57
CA GLY A 112 10.81 23.74 -4.01
C GLY A 112 11.64 24.48 -5.08
N ASP A 113 12.23 23.74 -6.01
CA ASP A 113 13.24 24.23 -6.94
C ASP A 113 12.68 24.61 -8.32
N GLY A 114 11.52 24.08 -8.69
CA GLY A 114 10.97 24.20 -10.04
C GLY A 114 11.86 23.60 -11.12
N CYS A 115 11.67 24.03 -12.37
CA CYS A 115 12.45 23.56 -13.50
C CYS A 115 13.13 24.70 -14.27
N PRO A 116 14.41 24.57 -14.66
CA PRO A 116 15.05 25.50 -15.59
C PRO A 116 14.27 25.60 -16.91
N GLY A 117 14.03 26.83 -17.38
CA GLY A 117 13.24 27.09 -18.59
C GLY A 117 11.77 26.68 -18.52
N GLY A 118 11.28 26.29 -17.34
CA GLY A 118 9.91 25.83 -17.09
C GLY A 118 9.14 26.72 -16.11
N GLU A 119 8.07 26.17 -15.54
CA GLU A 119 7.29 26.83 -14.48
C GLU A 119 7.93 26.60 -13.09
N SER A 120 7.71 27.55 -12.17
CA SER A 120 7.87 27.35 -10.74
C SER A 120 6.55 26.92 -10.09
N ALA A 121 6.59 26.46 -8.84
CA ALA A 121 5.37 26.16 -8.07
C ALA A 121 4.43 27.37 -7.98
N ALA A 122 4.98 28.59 -7.92
CA ALA A 122 4.22 29.83 -7.86
C ALA A 122 3.51 30.13 -9.20
N ASP A 123 4.12 29.78 -10.33
CA ASP A 123 3.51 29.98 -11.65
C ASP A 123 2.30 29.07 -11.84
N VAL A 124 2.47 27.78 -11.50
CA VAL A 124 1.38 26.81 -11.52
C VAL A 124 0.30 27.20 -10.49
N ALA A 125 0.68 27.74 -9.33
CA ALA A 125 -0.27 28.24 -8.33
C ALA A 125 -1.12 29.40 -8.85
N ARG A 126 -0.52 30.39 -9.54
CA ARG A 126 -1.27 31.51 -10.13
C ARG A 126 -2.30 31.03 -11.14
N ARG A 127 -1.96 29.98 -11.89
CA ARG A 127 -2.86 29.33 -12.85
C ARG A 127 -3.98 28.57 -12.14
N ALA A 128 -3.63 27.76 -11.14
CA ALA A 128 -4.60 27.06 -10.30
C ALA A 128 -5.55 28.03 -9.57
N ASP A 129 -5.07 29.17 -9.07
CA ASP A 129 -5.86 30.17 -8.36
C ASP A 129 -6.96 30.77 -9.26
N ARG A 130 -6.67 31.03 -10.54
CA ARG A 130 -7.70 31.45 -11.53
C ARG A 130 -8.76 30.37 -11.74
N VAL A 131 -8.37 29.09 -11.75
CA VAL A 131 -9.33 27.98 -11.83
C VAL A 131 -10.17 27.95 -10.56
N VAL A 132 -9.56 27.97 -9.37
CA VAL A 132 -10.24 27.97 -8.08
C VAL A 132 -11.26 29.10 -7.99
N GLU A 133 -10.89 30.33 -8.35
CA GLU A 133 -11.78 31.50 -8.33
C GLU A 133 -13.02 31.27 -9.22
N ARG A 134 -12.81 30.83 -10.47
CA ARG A 134 -13.92 30.52 -11.39
C ARG A 134 -14.83 29.41 -10.88
N LEU A 135 -14.25 28.35 -10.30
CA LEU A 135 -15.04 27.21 -9.80
C LEU A 135 -15.80 27.52 -8.52
N ARG A 136 -15.25 28.38 -7.65
CA ARG A 136 -15.96 28.86 -6.47
C ARG A 136 -17.21 29.66 -6.82
N ALA A 137 -17.28 30.28 -8.00
CA ALA A 137 -18.48 30.96 -8.47
C ALA A 137 -19.60 30.03 -8.98
N ILE A 138 -19.39 28.70 -9.00
CA ILE A 138 -20.37 27.72 -9.46
C ILE A 138 -21.03 27.05 -8.23
N ASP A 139 -22.37 27.09 -8.16
CA ASP A 139 -23.16 26.53 -7.05
C ASP A 139 -23.57 25.06 -7.25
N SER A 140 -22.84 24.32 -8.09
CA SER A 140 -23.12 22.93 -8.42
C SER A 140 -21.83 22.18 -8.73
N ASP A 141 -21.89 20.85 -8.76
CA ASP A 141 -20.71 20.00 -8.93
C ASP A 141 -20.05 20.22 -10.29
N VAL A 142 -18.71 20.22 -10.30
CA VAL A 142 -17.88 20.42 -11.50
C VAL A 142 -16.90 19.25 -11.63
N LEU A 143 -16.58 18.86 -12.86
CA LEU A 143 -15.56 17.86 -13.17
C LEU A 143 -14.39 18.49 -13.94
N LEU A 144 -13.16 18.20 -13.53
CA LEU A 144 -11.92 18.63 -14.19
C LEU A 144 -11.12 17.40 -14.67
N PHE A 145 -10.70 17.39 -15.94
CA PHE A 145 -9.71 16.45 -16.47
C PHE A 145 -8.36 17.15 -16.65
N SER A 146 -7.34 16.70 -15.93
CA SER A 146 -6.01 17.35 -15.92
C SER A 146 -4.89 16.35 -15.56
N HIS A 147 -3.82 16.84 -14.94
CA HIS A 147 -2.53 16.16 -14.79
C HIS A 147 -2.09 16.12 -13.32
N SER A 148 -0.97 15.45 -13.05
CA SER A 148 -0.55 15.14 -11.69
C SER A 148 -0.23 16.40 -10.89
N HIS A 149 0.82 17.12 -11.29
CA HIS A 149 1.34 18.20 -10.46
C HIS A 149 0.40 19.41 -10.45
N PHE A 150 -0.26 19.69 -11.57
CA PHE A 150 -1.31 20.70 -11.60
C PHE A 150 -2.43 20.41 -10.58
N LEU A 151 -3.02 19.20 -10.56
CA LEU A 151 -4.13 18.88 -9.66
C LEU A 151 -3.71 18.86 -8.18
N ARG A 152 -2.46 18.49 -7.90
CA ARG A 152 -1.87 18.55 -6.55
C ARG A 152 -1.75 19.99 -6.06
N ILE A 153 -1.24 20.89 -6.90
CA ILE A 153 -1.19 22.32 -6.59
C ILE A 153 -2.60 22.89 -6.48
N PHE A 154 -3.48 22.62 -7.44
CA PHE A 154 -4.88 23.04 -7.40
C PHE A 154 -5.56 22.68 -6.07
N THR A 155 -5.33 21.46 -5.58
CA THR A 155 -5.89 21.00 -4.30
C THR A 155 -5.30 21.76 -3.12
N ALA A 156 -3.98 21.97 -3.08
CA ALA A 156 -3.37 22.80 -2.05
C ALA A 156 -3.94 24.23 -2.05
N ARG A 157 -4.13 24.83 -3.23
CA ARG A 157 -4.72 26.16 -3.38
C ARG A 157 -6.20 26.21 -3.01
N TRP A 158 -6.97 25.17 -3.32
CA TRP A 158 -8.37 25.04 -2.90
C TRP A 158 -8.51 25.12 -1.37
N LEU A 159 -7.58 24.49 -0.65
CA LEU A 159 -7.50 24.49 0.82
C LEU A 159 -6.92 25.78 1.43
N GLY A 160 -6.48 26.73 0.61
CA GLY A 160 -5.80 27.95 1.07
C GLY A 160 -4.36 27.72 1.53
N LEU A 161 -3.74 26.61 1.15
CA LEU A 161 -2.37 26.25 1.52
C LEU A 161 -1.33 26.73 0.50
N SER A 162 -0.06 26.74 0.91
CA SER A 162 1.08 26.94 0.01
C SER A 162 1.06 25.90 -1.13
N PRO A 163 1.39 26.27 -2.38
CA PRO A 163 1.47 25.30 -3.48
C PRO A 163 2.49 24.19 -3.23
N THR A 164 3.51 24.44 -2.41
CA THR A 164 4.52 23.43 -2.03
C THR A 164 3.91 22.26 -1.26
N MET A 165 2.76 22.44 -0.60
CA MET A 165 2.04 21.34 0.08
C MET A 165 1.55 20.26 -0.89
N GLY A 166 1.47 20.57 -2.19
CA GLY A 166 1.19 19.59 -3.23
C GLY A 166 2.14 18.38 -3.18
N ARG A 167 3.37 18.55 -2.67
CA ARG A 167 4.37 17.48 -2.52
C ARG A 167 3.90 16.29 -1.68
N TYR A 168 2.96 16.49 -0.76
CA TYR A 168 2.44 15.44 0.12
C TYR A 168 1.23 14.70 -0.46
N LEU A 169 0.70 15.17 -1.58
CA LEU A 169 -0.52 14.66 -2.19
C LEU A 169 -0.19 13.75 -3.39
N LEU A 170 0.16 12.49 -3.16
CA LEU A 170 0.38 11.52 -4.26
C LEU A 170 -0.88 11.40 -5.14
N LEU A 171 -0.73 11.40 -6.47
CA LEU A 171 -1.86 11.28 -7.39
C LEU A 171 -1.49 10.38 -8.57
N ASP A 172 -2.14 9.23 -8.70
CA ASP A 172 -1.90 8.18 -9.70
C ASP A 172 -2.68 8.42 -11.00
N THR A 173 -2.26 7.78 -12.10
CA THR A 173 -2.94 7.93 -13.41
C THR A 173 -4.36 7.38 -13.35
N ALA A 174 -5.25 8.01 -14.12
CA ALA A 174 -6.70 7.79 -14.05
C ALA A 174 -7.33 8.02 -12.66
N ALA A 175 -6.62 8.48 -11.64
CA ALA A 175 -7.20 8.67 -10.32
C ALA A 175 -8.33 9.70 -10.31
N LEU A 176 -9.37 9.41 -9.53
CA LEU A 176 -10.42 10.35 -9.17
C LEU A 176 -10.17 10.94 -7.77
N SER A 177 -10.25 12.26 -7.64
CA SER A 177 -10.23 12.96 -6.35
C SER A 177 -11.40 13.93 -6.27
N ILE A 178 -11.79 14.32 -5.06
CA ILE A 178 -12.90 15.25 -4.82
C ILE A 178 -12.49 16.23 -3.75
N VAL A 179 -12.55 17.52 -4.09
CA VAL A 179 -12.45 18.61 -3.11
C VAL A 179 -13.81 19.28 -2.98
N GLY A 180 -14.08 19.89 -1.83
CA GLY A 180 -15.35 20.55 -1.58
C GLY A 180 -15.28 21.32 -0.28
N TYR A 181 -16.38 21.31 0.46
CA TYR A 181 -16.53 22.00 1.73
C TYR A 181 -17.13 21.09 2.79
N HIS A 182 -16.87 21.36 4.07
CA HIS A 182 -17.48 20.60 5.17
C HIS A 182 -18.69 21.33 5.75
N TYR A 183 -18.50 22.41 6.52
CA TYR A 183 -19.61 23.17 7.13
C TYR A 183 -19.98 24.47 6.39
N GLY A 184 -19.14 24.95 5.47
CA GLY A 184 -19.34 26.24 4.81
C GLY A 184 -18.31 26.52 3.71
N ARG A 185 -18.57 27.51 2.85
CA ARG A 185 -17.64 27.94 1.79
C ARG A 185 -16.27 28.42 2.33
N GLN A 186 -16.21 28.76 3.61
CA GLN A 186 -15.02 29.12 4.36
C GLN A 186 -14.20 27.91 4.87
N ASP A 187 -14.73 26.69 4.74
CA ASP A 187 -14.17 25.45 5.29
C ASP A 187 -13.89 24.44 4.16
N PRO A 188 -12.88 24.70 3.30
CA PRO A 188 -12.52 23.84 2.18
C PRO A 188 -11.85 22.55 2.66
N VAL A 189 -12.23 21.42 2.08
CA VAL A 189 -11.73 20.10 2.47
C VAL A 189 -11.47 19.20 1.26
N ILE A 190 -10.62 18.18 1.47
CA ILE A 190 -10.53 17.02 0.59
C ILE A 190 -11.56 15.99 1.04
N ARG A 191 -12.47 15.60 0.15
CA ARG A 191 -13.51 14.59 0.42
C ARG A 191 -13.09 13.19 -0.05
N LEU A 192 -12.28 13.13 -1.10
CA LEU A 192 -11.73 11.90 -1.66
C LEU A 192 -10.38 12.24 -2.30
N TRP A 193 -9.39 11.38 -2.15
CA TRP A 193 -8.09 11.58 -2.77
C TRP A 193 -7.56 10.29 -3.38
N ASN A 194 -7.02 10.40 -4.60
CA ASN A 194 -6.29 9.36 -5.30
C ASN A 194 -7.06 8.02 -5.48
N ASP A 195 -8.32 8.08 -5.89
CA ASP A 195 -9.17 6.89 -6.07
C ASP A 195 -8.98 6.25 -7.46
N CYS A 196 -8.16 5.21 -7.55
CA CYS A 196 -7.90 4.45 -8.79
C CYS A 196 -8.70 3.16 -8.90
N ARG A 197 -9.71 2.98 -8.05
CA ARG A 197 -10.39 1.69 -7.90
C ARG A 197 -11.20 1.23 -9.14
N HIS A 198 -11.28 2.05 -10.19
CA HIS A 198 -11.89 1.74 -11.49
C HIS A 198 -10.84 1.40 -12.58
N ALA A 199 -9.56 1.64 -12.31
CA ALA A 199 -8.46 1.55 -13.26
C ALA A 199 -7.68 0.21 -13.17
N SER A 200 -8.26 -0.83 -12.54
CA SER A 200 -7.60 -2.13 -12.33
C SER A 200 -7.75 -3.06 -13.54
N ASP A 201 -6.65 -3.51 -14.15
CA ASP A 201 -6.69 -4.41 -15.32
C ASP A 201 -7.51 -5.68 -15.06
N GLY A 202 -8.57 -5.87 -15.84
CA GLY A 202 -9.31 -7.14 -15.94
C GLY A 202 -9.13 -7.65 -17.36
N GLU A 203 -8.67 -8.89 -17.52
CA GLU A 203 -8.44 -9.53 -18.83
C GLU A 203 -9.74 -10.13 -19.40
N GLU A 204 -9.88 -10.05 -20.73
CA GLU A 204 -10.99 -10.58 -21.54
C GLU A 204 -11.03 -12.13 -21.58
N GLU A 205 -12.25 -12.68 -21.55
CA GLU A 205 -12.59 -14.11 -21.39
C GLU A 205 -12.24 -15.00 -22.61
N LYS A 206 -11.80 -16.24 -22.36
CA LYS A 206 -11.89 -17.37 -23.30
C LYS A 206 -12.80 -18.47 -22.73
N PRO A 207 -13.65 -19.13 -23.55
CA PRO A 207 -14.71 -19.99 -23.04
C PRO A 207 -14.24 -21.43 -22.80
N GLY A 208 -14.48 -21.95 -21.59
CA GLY A 208 -14.41 -23.39 -21.31
C GLY A 208 -13.75 -23.83 -20.01
N MET A 209 -14.15 -23.31 -18.84
CA MET A 209 -14.07 -24.01 -17.54
C MET A 209 -14.92 -23.27 -16.50
N ALA A 210 -15.47 -24.02 -15.55
CA ALA A 210 -16.58 -23.63 -14.68
C ALA A 210 -16.44 -22.27 -13.98
N THR A 211 -17.50 -21.46 -14.15
CA THR A 211 -17.95 -20.28 -13.37
C THR A 211 -16.93 -19.62 -12.44
N HIS A 212 -16.26 -18.58 -12.93
CA HIS A 212 -15.51 -17.61 -12.14
C HIS A 212 -15.99 -16.18 -12.50
N LEU A 213 -16.39 -15.41 -11.47
CA LEU A 213 -16.76 -14.00 -11.55
C LEU A 213 -15.50 -13.12 -11.43
N PRO A 214 -15.31 -12.06 -12.26
CA PRO A 214 -14.19 -11.14 -12.11
C PRO A 214 -14.66 -9.76 -11.59
N ASP A 215 -14.41 -9.46 -10.31
CA ASP A 215 -14.48 -8.10 -9.76
C ASP A 215 -13.42 -7.91 -8.66
N GLY A 216 -12.50 -6.96 -8.87
CA GLY A 216 -11.31 -6.71 -8.05
C GLY A 216 -11.49 -5.67 -6.93
N ARG A 217 -12.71 -5.21 -6.67
CA ARG A 217 -13.11 -4.86 -5.30
C ARG A 217 -13.95 -6.01 -4.77
N ALA A 218 -13.38 -6.73 -3.82
CA ALA A 218 -14.20 -7.18 -2.72
C ALA A 218 -14.68 -5.93 -1.95
N THR A 219 -15.75 -5.26 -2.42
CA THR A 219 -16.78 -4.91 -1.44
C THR A 219 -17.33 -6.26 -1.01
N LEU A 220 -16.80 -6.79 0.09
CA LEU A 220 -17.44 -7.94 0.68
C LEU A 220 -18.86 -7.48 1.03
N PRO A 221 -19.90 -8.21 0.59
CA PRO A 221 -21.20 -8.04 1.23
C PRO A 221 -20.96 -8.25 2.73
N ALA A 222 -21.62 -7.46 3.56
CA ALA A 222 -21.60 -7.67 5.01
C ALA A 222 -21.65 -9.18 5.32
N GLY A 223 -20.59 -9.71 5.96
CA GLY A 223 -20.49 -11.09 6.41
C GLY A 223 -19.75 -12.10 5.51
N VAL A 224 -18.48 -11.84 5.17
CA VAL A 224 -17.55 -12.93 4.79
C VAL A 224 -17.10 -13.75 5.98
N LEU A 225 -16.77 -13.08 7.08
CA LEU A 225 -16.50 -13.73 8.35
C LEU A 225 -17.84 -13.95 9.05
N LYS A 226 -18.47 -15.10 8.77
CA LYS A 226 -19.70 -15.54 9.43
C LYS A 226 -19.42 -16.77 10.29
N PRO A 227 -19.94 -16.85 11.52
CA PRO A 227 -19.85 -18.05 12.37
C PRO A 227 -20.38 -19.32 11.71
N ALA A 228 -21.32 -19.20 10.76
CA ALA A 228 -21.80 -20.33 9.97
C ALA A 228 -20.68 -20.99 9.12
N ARG A 229 -19.70 -20.20 8.66
CA ARG A 229 -18.64 -20.64 7.75
C ARG A 229 -17.31 -20.88 8.44
N PHE A 230 -16.97 -20.06 9.42
CA PHE A 230 -15.67 -20.09 10.08
C PHE A 230 -15.83 -20.19 11.59
N ASP A 231 -14.86 -20.80 12.25
CA ASP A 231 -14.77 -20.95 13.71
C ASP A 231 -13.66 -20.08 14.31
N ALA A 232 -12.62 -19.82 13.53
CA ALA A 232 -11.42 -19.14 14.00
C ALA A 232 -10.78 -18.21 12.96
N VAL A 233 -10.08 -17.17 13.45
CA VAL A 233 -9.23 -16.30 12.65
C VAL A 233 -7.83 -16.23 13.28
N LEU A 234 -6.82 -16.55 12.48
CA LEU A 234 -5.43 -16.65 12.85
C LEU A 234 -4.67 -15.48 12.21
N PHE A 235 -4.21 -14.56 13.04
CA PHE A 235 -3.53 -13.36 12.60
C PHE A 235 -2.01 -13.53 12.71
N ASP A 236 -1.28 -13.21 11.65
CA ASP A 236 0.13 -12.90 11.83
C ASP A 236 0.29 -11.65 12.72
N LEU A 237 1.45 -11.51 13.37
CA LEU A 237 1.76 -10.35 14.20
C LEU A 237 2.39 -9.20 13.41
N ASP A 238 3.43 -9.50 12.64
CA ASP A 238 4.32 -8.52 12.03
C ASP A 238 3.66 -7.99 10.75
N GLY A 239 3.43 -6.68 10.64
CA GLY A 239 2.83 -6.07 9.45
C GLY A 239 1.30 -6.29 9.28
N VAL A 240 0.75 -7.28 9.96
CA VAL A 240 -0.70 -7.50 10.09
C VAL A 240 -1.29 -6.76 11.30
N LEU A 241 -0.90 -7.14 12.52
CA LEU A 241 -1.41 -6.54 13.77
C LEU A 241 -0.60 -5.32 14.22
N THR A 242 0.71 -5.35 13.97
CA THR A 242 1.65 -4.34 14.48
C THR A 242 2.63 -3.86 13.41
N SER A 243 3.18 -2.66 13.59
CA SER A 243 4.14 -2.03 12.68
C SER A 243 5.55 -2.65 12.73
N THR A 244 5.72 -3.79 13.39
CA THR A 244 7.00 -4.45 13.66
C THR A 244 7.67 -5.01 12.42
N ALA A 245 6.95 -5.26 11.31
CA ALA A 245 7.57 -5.61 10.03
C ALA A 245 8.64 -4.57 9.62
N ARG A 246 8.39 -3.27 9.85
CA ARG A 246 9.37 -2.20 9.58
C ARG A 246 10.56 -2.25 10.53
N VAL A 247 10.32 -2.59 11.80
CA VAL A 247 11.36 -2.74 12.82
C VAL A 247 12.26 -3.94 12.48
N HIS A 248 11.66 -5.06 12.10
CA HIS A 248 12.36 -6.26 11.67
C HIS A 248 13.17 -6.00 10.41
N ALA A 249 12.58 -5.38 9.38
CA ALA A 249 13.28 -5.01 8.15
C ALA A 249 14.51 -4.12 8.43
N ALA A 250 14.37 -3.10 9.30
CA ALA A 250 15.48 -2.25 9.69
C ALA A 250 16.58 -3.03 10.45
N ALA A 251 16.21 -3.89 11.40
CA ALA A 251 17.15 -4.71 12.16
C ALA A 251 17.91 -5.69 11.27
N TRP A 252 17.22 -6.33 10.32
CA TRP A 252 17.85 -7.19 9.32
C TRP A 252 18.85 -6.43 8.45
N LYS A 253 18.44 -5.28 7.92
CA LYS A 253 19.31 -4.45 7.10
C LYS A 253 20.57 -4.04 7.84
N GLN A 254 20.43 -3.52 9.06
CA GLN A 254 21.57 -3.12 9.87
C GLN A 254 22.52 -4.29 10.11
N MET A 255 22.00 -5.42 10.58
CA MET A 255 22.81 -6.60 10.89
C MET A 255 23.54 -7.13 9.64
N PHE A 256 22.85 -7.30 8.51
CA PHE A 256 23.48 -7.80 7.29
C PHE A 256 24.45 -6.80 6.68
N ASP A 257 24.14 -5.51 6.65
CA ASP A 257 25.05 -4.50 6.13
C ASP A 257 26.34 -4.43 6.96
N ASP A 258 26.24 -4.54 8.29
CA ASP A 258 27.41 -4.55 9.17
C ASP A 258 28.27 -5.80 8.98
N TYR A 259 27.66 -6.98 8.83
CA TYR A 259 28.36 -8.21 8.50
C TYR A 259 29.03 -8.13 7.11
N LEU A 260 28.29 -7.71 6.08
CA LEU A 260 28.79 -7.63 4.70
C LEU A 260 29.90 -6.58 4.55
N ARG A 261 29.82 -5.46 5.28
CA ARG A 261 30.89 -4.44 5.33
C ARG A 261 32.15 -5.00 5.98
N SER A 262 32.01 -5.69 7.11
CA SER A 262 33.13 -6.33 7.81
C SER A 262 33.79 -7.40 6.93
N ARG A 263 32.98 -8.22 6.25
CA ARG A 263 33.47 -9.23 5.30
C ARG A 263 34.20 -8.59 4.12
N SER A 264 33.63 -7.55 3.50
CA SER A 264 34.25 -6.83 2.38
C SER A 264 35.66 -6.31 2.75
N LEU A 265 35.83 -5.79 3.97
CA LEU A 265 37.14 -5.36 4.48
C LEU A 265 38.13 -6.52 4.68
N LEU A 266 37.66 -7.70 5.09
CA LEU A 266 38.50 -8.87 5.36
C LEU A 266 38.87 -9.67 4.11
N THR A 267 37.95 -9.80 3.15
CA THR A 267 38.13 -10.64 1.96
C THR A 267 38.51 -9.85 0.71
N GLY A 268 38.32 -8.52 0.71
CA GLY A 268 38.47 -7.66 -0.46
C GLY A 268 37.32 -7.77 -1.47
N GLU A 269 36.26 -8.51 -1.15
CA GLU A 269 35.04 -8.57 -1.98
C GLU A 269 34.31 -7.22 -2.01
N ALA A 270 33.64 -6.89 -3.12
CA ALA A 270 32.86 -5.67 -3.23
C ALA A 270 31.67 -5.66 -2.25
N PHE A 271 31.52 -4.59 -1.47
CA PHE A 271 30.36 -4.40 -0.61
C PHE A 271 29.09 -4.19 -1.44
N ARG A 272 28.15 -5.15 -1.34
CA ARG A 272 26.80 -5.02 -1.91
C ARG A 272 25.77 -5.05 -0.78
N PRO A 273 25.07 -3.94 -0.48
CA PRO A 273 24.17 -3.84 0.65
C PRO A 273 23.01 -4.84 0.57
N PHE A 274 22.38 -5.08 1.72
CA PHE A 274 21.11 -5.78 1.85
C PHE A 274 19.97 -4.87 1.39
N ASP A 275 19.23 -5.34 0.38
CA ASP A 275 18.12 -4.60 -0.22
C ASP A 275 16.76 -4.99 0.40
N LEU A 276 16.01 -4.00 0.89
CA LEU A 276 14.73 -4.24 1.55
C LEU A 276 13.58 -4.62 0.60
N ASN A 277 13.69 -4.29 -0.69
CA ASN A 277 12.67 -4.61 -1.67
C ASN A 277 12.92 -5.96 -2.32
N ALA A 278 14.18 -6.29 -2.61
CA ALA A 278 14.57 -7.53 -3.25
C ALA A 278 14.96 -8.62 -2.24
N ASP A 279 15.99 -8.39 -1.42
CA ASP A 279 16.55 -9.44 -0.56
C ASP A 279 15.62 -9.79 0.61
N TYR A 280 15.08 -8.77 1.30
CA TYR A 280 14.23 -8.98 2.47
C TYR A 280 12.99 -9.79 2.14
N LYS A 281 12.18 -9.30 1.19
CA LYS A 281 10.90 -9.94 0.81
C LYS A 281 11.07 -11.37 0.33
N GLN A 282 12.16 -11.66 -0.38
CA GLN A 282 12.37 -12.98 -0.99
C GLN A 282 13.01 -13.99 -0.03
N TYR A 283 14.00 -13.55 0.76
CA TYR A 283 14.85 -14.49 1.50
C TYR A 283 14.55 -14.53 2.99
N VAL A 284 13.98 -13.47 3.57
CA VAL A 284 13.95 -13.29 5.02
C VAL A 284 12.54 -13.12 5.58
N ASP A 285 11.69 -12.38 4.88
CA ASP A 285 10.38 -11.97 5.38
C ASP A 285 9.47 -13.17 5.74
N GLY A 286 8.83 -13.11 6.91
CA GLY A 286 7.99 -14.17 7.46
C GLY A 286 8.70 -15.45 7.92
N LYS A 287 10.00 -15.65 7.66
CA LYS A 287 10.73 -16.88 8.02
C LYS A 287 11.24 -16.87 9.47
N PRO A 288 11.46 -18.05 10.09
CA PRO A 288 12.18 -18.14 11.35
C PRO A 288 13.55 -17.46 11.27
N ARG A 289 14.00 -16.89 12.39
CA ARG A 289 15.18 -16.03 12.45
C ARG A 289 16.43 -16.64 11.80
N TYR A 290 16.82 -17.85 12.21
CA TYR A 290 18.00 -18.52 11.65
C TYR A 290 17.79 -18.97 10.20
N ASP A 291 16.56 -19.31 9.82
CA ASP A 291 16.20 -19.63 8.44
C ASP A 291 16.35 -18.42 7.52
N GLY A 292 15.98 -17.23 7.99
CA GLY A 292 16.21 -15.97 7.28
C GLY A 292 17.69 -15.70 7.04
N VAL A 293 18.54 -15.92 8.05
CA VAL A 293 20.01 -15.82 7.91
C VAL A 293 20.52 -16.80 6.87
N ARG A 294 20.19 -18.09 7.00
CA ARG A 294 20.63 -19.13 6.06
C ARG A 294 20.19 -18.83 4.64
N SER A 295 18.90 -18.50 4.46
CA SER A 295 18.33 -18.24 3.14
C SER A 295 18.97 -17.05 2.44
N PHE A 296 19.28 -15.97 3.15
CA PHE A 296 19.94 -14.81 2.56
C PHE A 296 21.43 -15.07 2.28
N LEU A 297 22.17 -15.64 3.23
CA LEU A 297 23.59 -15.90 3.03
C LEU A 297 23.82 -16.87 1.86
N ALA A 298 22.97 -17.91 1.75
CA ALA A 298 22.99 -18.82 0.62
C ALA A 298 22.73 -18.11 -0.73
N SER A 299 21.83 -17.12 -0.78
CA SER A 299 21.58 -16.34 -2.01
C SER A 299 22.78 -15.48 -2.43
N ARG A 300 23.70 -15.21 -1.49
CA ARG A 300 24.97 -14.53 -1.72
C ARG A 300 26.17 -15.49 -1.84
N ALA A 301 25.94 -16.80 -1.88
CA ALA A 301 26.97 -17.85 -1.86
C ALA A 301 27.94 -17.73 -0.65
N ILE A 302 27.43 -17.26 0.48
CA ILE A 302 28.18 -17.13 1.73
C ILE A 302 27.82 -18.32 2.63
N ALA A 303 28.84 -19.07 3.06
CA ALA A 303 28.70 -20.12 4.05
C ALA A 303 29.30 -19.65 5.39
N LEU A 304 28.53 -19.81 6.46
CA LEU A 304 28.97 -19.61 7.85
C LEU A 304 28.72 -20.89 8.65
N PRO A 305 29.47 -21.14 9.73
CA PRO A 305 29.11 -22.15 10.71
C PRO A 305 27.70 -21.90 11.26
N GLU A 306 26.97 -22.96 11.62
CA GLU A 306 25.61 -22.80 12.17
C GLU A 306 25.64 -22.07 13.52
N GLY A 307 26.60 -22.38 14.39
CA GLY A 307 26.62 -21.90 15.77
C GLY A 307 25.63 -22.65 16.65
N THR A 308 25.26 -22.07 17.79
CA THR A 308 24.22 -22.60 18.69
C THR A 308 23.26 -21.49 19.09
N PRO A 309 22.04 -21.77 19.58
CA PRO A 309 21.15 -20.73 20.08
C PRO A 309 21.75 -19.83 21.17
N ALA A 310 22.79 -20.31 21.88
CA ALA A 310 23.55 -19.55 22.88
C ALA A 310 24.76 -18.78 22.31
N SER A 311 25.02 -18.87 21.00
CA SER A 311 26.10 -18.13 20.33
C SER A 311 25.95 -16.63 20.56
N PRO A 312 27.03 -15.93 20.97
CA PRO A 312 26.94 -14.51 21.24
C PRO A 312 26.73 -13.72 19.93
N PRO A 313 26.10 -12.53 20.01
CA PRO A 313 25.80 -11.70 18.85
C PRO A 313 27.01 -11.33 17.97
N ASP A 314 28.21 -11.29 18.54
CA ASP A 314 29.46 -10.97 17.83
C ASP A 314 30.05 -12.16 17.06
N GLU A 315 29.57 -13.38 17.31
CA GLU A 315 30.00 -14.59 16.61
C GLU A 315 29.62 -14.57 15.12
N GLN A 316 30.57 -14.93 14.25
CA GLN A 316 30.34 -15.07 12.81
C GLN A 316 29.73 -16.43 12.47
N SER A 317 28.52 -16.68 12.97
CA SER A 317 27.72 -17.87 12.69
C SER A 317 26.28 -17.50 12.34
N VAL A 318 25.52 -18.46 11.81
CA VAL A 318 24.08 -18.27 11.53
C VAL A 318 23.34 -17.85 12.80
N CYS A 319 23.59 -18.54 13.91
CA CYS A 319 22.99 -18.21 15.20
C CYS A 319 23.49 -16.88 15.77
N GLY A 320 24.79 -16.57 15.69
CA GLY A 320 25.34 -15.29 16.16
C GLY A 320 24.74 -14.09 15.45
N LEU A 321 24.67 -14.12 14.11
CA LEU A 321 24.03 -13.07 13.31
C LEU A 321 22.52 -12.95 13.60
N GLY A 322 21.84 -14.09 13.76
CA GLY A 322 20.44 -14.11 14.19
C GLY A 322 20.25 -13.45 15.56
N ASN A 323 21.10 -13.75 16.53
CA ASN A 323 21.04 -13.18 17.88
C ASN A 323 21.35 -11.68 17.89
N ARG A 324 22.29 -11.21 17.06
CA ARG A 324 22.51 -9.77 16.86
C ARG A 324 21.28 -9.04 16.33
N LYS A 325 20.59 -9.62 15.34
CA LYS A 325 19.32 -9.07 14.86
C LYS A 325 18.26 -9.03 15.96
N ASP A 326 18.25 -10.04 16.84
CA ASP A 326 17.29 -10.12 17.95
C ASP A 326 17.47 -8.99 18.96
N GLU A 327 18.71 -8.68 19.33
CA GLU A 327 19.03 -7.56 20.22
C GLU A 327 18.54 -6.22 19.65
N LEU A 328 18.72 -5.99 18.35
CA LEU A 328 18.24 -4.78 17.68
C LEU A 328 16.70 -4.65 17.76
N VAL A 329 15.97 -5.76 17.66
CA VAL A 329 14.51 -5.76 17.79
C VAL A 329 14.09 -5.51 19.24
N LYS A 330 14.71 -6.19 20.22
CA LYS A 330 14.45 -5.97 21.65
C LYS A 330 14.69 -4.52 22.06
N GLN A 331 15.78 -3.93 21.58
CA GLN A 331 16.04 -2.50 21.79
C GLN A 331 14.92 -1.63 21.21
N ALA A 332 14.46 -1.91 19.99
CA ALA A 332 13.37 -1.15 19.39
C ALA A 332 12.03 -1.29 20.13
N ILE A 333 11.74 -2.45 20.70
CA ILE A 333 10.58 -2.67 21.58
C ILE A 333 10.73 -1.81 22.85
N HIS A 334 11.87 -1.88 23.52
CA HIS A 334 12.16 -1.09 24.72
C HIS A 334 12.08 0.42 24.48
N ASP A 335 12.51 0.89 23.29
CA ASP A 335 12.43 2.30 22.88
C ASP A 335 11.02 2.75 22.51
N GLY A 336 10.00 1.88 22.58
CA GLY A 336 8.61 2.22 22.26
C GLY A 336 8.35 2.43 20.76
N ARG A 337 9.17 1.85 19.88
CA ARG A 337 9.06 2.01 18.40
C ARG A 337 8.05 1.05 17.76
N VAL A 338 7.21 0.40 18.55
CA VAL A 338 6.24 -0.61 18.11
C VAL A 338 4.81 -0.12 18.36
N HIS A 339 3.99 -0.12 17.31
CA HIS A 339 2.61 0.34 17.36
C HIS A 339 1.66 -0.66 16.71
N THR A 340 0.40 -0.66 17.13
CA THR A 340 -0.66 -1.47 16.52
C THR A 340 -1.28 -0.76 15.32
N TYR A 341 -1.81 -1.51 14.36
CA TYR A 341 -2.68 -0.95 13.32
C TYR A 341 -4.13 -0.84 13.80
N PRO A 342 -4.74 0.36 13.85
CA PRO A 342 -6.10 0.53 14.36
C PRO A 342 -7.15 -0.34 13.65
N GLY A 343 -7.08 -0.44 12.32
CA GLY A 343 -7.99 -1.29 11.53
C GLY A 343 -7.85 -2.78 11.83
N ALA A 344 -6.63 -3.26 12.09
CA ALA A 344 -6.38 -4.64 12.49
C ALA A 344 -6.98 -4.94 13.87
N ILE A 345 -6.76 -4.05 14.85
CA ILE A 345 -7.32 -4.22 16.20
C ILE A 345 -8.85 -4.12 16.19
N ALA A 346 -9.41 -3.24 15.36
CA ALA A 346 -10.86 -3.17 15.14
C ALA A 346 -11.40 -4.49 14.59
N MET A 347 -10.71 -5.10 13.63
CA MET A 347 -11.08 -6.41 13.08
C MET A 347 -11.00 -7.52 14.12
N VAL A 348 -9.93 -7.61 14.92
CA VAL A 348 -9.80 -8.63 15.99
C VAL A 348 -10.98 -8.53 16.96
N ARG A 349 -11.29 -7.31 17.44
CA ARG A 349 -12.42 -7.08 18.35
C ARG A 349 -13.75 -7.43 17.70
N TRP A 350 -13.92 -7.09 16.42
CA TRP A 350 -15.13 -7.41 15.66
C TRP A 350 -15.34 -8.92 15.51
N VAL A 351 -14.29 -9.66 15.12
CA VAL A 351 -14.30 -11.12 15.01
C VAL A 351 -14.67 -11.78 16.35
N ARG A 352 -14.12 -11.29 17.47
CA ARG A 352 -14.50 -11.77 18.81
C ARG A 352 -15.98 -11.51 19.13
N ARG A 353 -16.53 -10.35 18.75
CA ARG A 353 -17.97 -10.05 18.94
C ARG A 353 -18.89 -11.00 18.16
N LEU A 354 -18.40 -11.56 17.06
CA LEU A 354 -19.12 -12.60 16.30
C LEU A 354 -19.05 -13.98 16.96
N GLY A 355 -18.31 -14.15 18.06
CA GLY A 355 -18.12 -15.42 18.75
C GLY A 355 -17.06 -16.32 18.11
N LEU A 356 -16.26 -15.79 17.17
CA LEU A 356 -15.14 -16.51 16.57
C LEU A 356 -13.93 -16.46 17.49
N LYS A 357 -13.18 -17.57 17.52
CA LYS A 357 -11.92 -17.65 18.26
C LYS A 357 -10.80 -16.95 17.48
N VAL A 358 -9.83 -16.39 18.19
CA VAL A 358 -8.72 -15.67 17.56
C VAL A 358 -7.38 -16.12 18.11
N ALA A 359 -6.42 -16.34 17.20
CA ALA A 359 -5.04 -16.63 17.54
C ALA A 359 -4.11 -15.60 16.92
N VAL A 360 -2.99 -15.38 17.59
CA VAL A 360 -1.82 -14.70 17.01
C VAL A 360 -0.74 -15.72 16.70
N VAL A 361 -0.20 -15.65 15.50
CA VAL A 361 0.84 -16.55 14.99
C VAL A 361 2.04 -15.69 14.58
N SER A 362 3.25 -16.06 14.98
CA SER A 362 4.47 -15.32 14.58
C SER A 362 5.67 -16.26 14.54
N SER A 363 6.57 -16.05 13.57
CA SER A 363 7.86 -16.76 13.52
C SER A 363 8.87 -16.20 14.54
N SER A 364 8.54 -15.12 15.26
CA SER A 364 9.44 -14.42 16.17
C SER A 364 9.28 -14.87 17.62
N ARG A 365 10.41 -15.01 18.34
CA ARG A 365 10.45 -15.24 19.79
C ARG A 365 10.02 -13.99 20.59
N ASN A 366 9.97 -12.83 19.93
CA ASN A 366 9.60 -11.55 20.57
C ASN A 366 8.08 -11.30 20.61
N CYS A 367 7.25 -12.24 20.11
CA CYS A 367 5.80 -12.09 20.03
C CYS A 367 5.17 -11.70 21.38
N ALA A 368 5.48 -12.44 22.45
CA ALA A 368 4.98 -12.17 23.80
C ALA A 368 5.34 -10.76 24.32
N GLU A 369 6.54 -10.28 24.00
CA GLU A 369 7.00 -8.96 24.43
C GLU A 369 6.30 -7.85 23.65
N ILE A 370 6.15 -8.02 22.33
CA ILE A 370 5.42 -7.10 21.45
C ILE A 370 3.97 -6.96 21.89
N LEU A 371 3.27 -8.08 22.16
CA LEU A 371 1.88 -8.08 22.60
C LEU A 371 1.68 -7.32 23.91
N ARG A 372 2.61 -7.48 24.87
CA ARG A 372 2.61 -6.75 26.15
C ARG A 372 2.89 -5.27 25.96
N ALA A 373 3.93 -4.93 25.19
CA ALA A 373 4.30 -3.55 24.92
C ALA A 373 3.19 -2.76 24.20
N THR A 374 2.39 -3.45 23.38
CA THR A 374 1.28 -2.86 22.64
C THR A 374 -0.09 -2.97 23.32
N GLY A 375 -0.18 -3.69 24.45
CA GLY A 375 -1.41 -3.82 25.24
C GLY A 375 -2.52 -4.63 24.56
N ILE A 376 -2.16 -5.59 23.69
CA ILE A 376 -3.14 -6.42 22.95
C ILE A 376 -3.07 -7.92 23.29
N GLU A 377 -2.25 -8.33 24.25
CA GLU A 377 -2.08 -9.74 24.63
C GLU A 377 -3.41 -10.42 24.96
N GLU A 378 -4.27 -9.76 25.74
CA GLU A 378 -5.58 -10.26 26.18
C GLU A 378 -6.62 -10.40 25.06
N LEU A 379 -6.30 -9.99 23.82
CA LEU A 379 -7.22 -10.14 22.69
C LEU A 379 -7.21 -11.55 22.09
N PHE A 380 -6.23 -12.39 22.41
CA PHE A 380 -6.01 -13.67 21.73
C PHE A 380 -6.32 -14.87 22.64
N ASP A 381 -7.07 -15.84 22.11
CA ASP A 381 -7.37 -17.10 22.82
C ASP A 381 -6.19 -18.08 22.75
N ALA A 382 -5.33 -17.93 21.75
CA ALA A 382 -4.08 -18.68 21.62
C ALA A 382 -2.95 -17.84 21.01
N ARG A 383 -1.71 -18.14 21.42
CA ARG A 383 -0.47 -17.62 20.84
C ARG A 383 0.38 -18.79 20.34
N VAL A 384 0.83 -18.70 19.10
CA VAL A 384 1.86 -19.58 18.52
C VAL A 384 3.00 -18.72 18.03
N ASP A 385 4.10 -18.71 18.77
CA ASP A 385 5.25 -17.85 18.52
C ASP A 385 6.54 -18.66 18.32
N GLY A 386 7.68 -17.97 18.15
CA GLY A 386 8.97 -18.61 17.95
C GLY A 386 9.42 -19.52 19.10
N GLU A 387 8.92 -19.30 20.33
CA GLU A 387 9.21 -20.20 21.46
C GLU A 387 8.44 -21.53 21.30
N VAL A 388 7.16 -21.45 20.91
CA VAL A 388 6.34 -22.64 20.61
C VAL A 388 6.93 -23.44 19.44
N VAL A 389 7.38 -22.75 18.39
CA VAL A 389 8.04 -23.36 17.23
C VAL A 389 9.26 -24.16 17.63
N GLU A 390 10.12 -23.60 18.49
CA GLU A 390 11.33 -24.29 18.97
C GLU A 390 10.99 -25.47 19.89
N GLN A 391 10.10 -25.27 20.87
CA GLN A 391 9.71 -26.31 21.84
C GLN A 391 9.11 -27.54 21.16
N LEU A 392 8.29 -27.33 20.13
CA LEU A 392 7.56 -28.38 19.43
C LEU A 392 8.23 -28.81 18.12
N HIS A 393 9.37 -28.21 17.75
CA HIS A 393 10.08 -28.47 16.50
C HIS A 393 9.18 -28.33 15.26
N LEU A 394 8.28 -27.33 15.27
CA LEU A 394 7.37 -27.10 14.16
C LEU A 394 8.14 -26.54 12.96
N PRO A 395 7.96 -27.07 11.75
CA PRO A 395 8.42 -26.43 10.53
C PRO A 395 7.89 -25.00 10.42
N GLY A 396 8.80 -24.05 10.16
CA GLY A 396 8.44 -22.65 9.97
C GLY A 396 7.83 -22.36 8.60
N LYS A 397 7.26 -21.16 8.44
CA LYS A 397 6.73 -20.68 7.16
C LYS A 397 7.80 -20.79 6.06
N PRO A 398 7.49 -21.30 4.86
CA PRO A 398 6.15 -21.47 4.28
C PRO A 398 5.45 -22.80 4.60
N ALA A 399 6.01 -23.64 5.47
CA ALA A 399 5.28 -24.81 5.94
C ALA A 399 4.07 -24.38 6.80
N PRO A 400 2.92 -25.09 6.73
CA PRO A 400 1.67 -24.69 7.36
C PRO A 400 1.61 -24.95 8.87
N ASP A 401 2.59 -25.67 9.43
CA ASP A 401 2.54 -26.29 10.75
C ASP A 401 2.24 -25.31 11.90
N THR A 402 2.77 -24.09 11.85
CA THR A 402 2.46 -23.05 12.85
C THR A 402 1.00 -22.63 12.84
N TYR A 403 0.40 -22.49 11.66
CA TYR A 403 -1.03 -22.20 11.53
C TYR A 403 -1.90 -23.40 11.86
N LEU A 404 -1.50 -24.61 11.43
CA LEU A 404 -2.24 -25.83 11.76
C LEU A 404 -2.29 -26.06 13.27
N TRP A 405 -1.17 -25.88 13.96
CA TRP A 405 -1.08 -25.95 15.41
C TRP A 405 -1.94 -24.89 16.10
N ALA A 406 -1.94 -23.66 15.59
CA ALA A 406 -2.81 -22.61 16.12
C ALA A 406 -4.30 -22.94 15.92
N ALA A 407 -4.69 -23.52 14.78
CA ALA A 407 -6.07 -23.93 14.53
C ALA A 407 -6.51 -25.06 15.46
N GLU A 408 -5.64 -26.04 15.70
CA GLU A 408 -5.85 -27.12 16.66
C GLU A 408 -6.07 -26.59 18.09
N ARG A 409 -5.25 -25.63 18.54
CA ARG A 409 -5.42 -24.99 19.87
C ARG A 409 -6.73 -24.23 20.00
N LEU A 410 -7.28 -23.74 18.89
CA LEU A 410 -8.58 -23.11 18.84
C LEU A 410 -9.71 -24.11 18.61
N ASP A 411 -9.46 -25.42 18.53
CA ASP A 411 -10.47 -26.42 18.20
C ASP A 411 -11.24 -26.05 16.92
N ALA A 412 -10.49 -25.66 15.89
CA ALA A 412 -11.01 -25.25 14.59
C ALA A 412 -10.38 -26.10 13.48
N ALA A 413 -11.20 -26.64 12.59
CA ALA A 413 -10.70 -27.30 11.38
C ALA A 413 -10.05 -26.26 10.45
N PRO A 414 -8.91 -26.55 9.78
CA PRO A 414 -8.26 -25.59 8.87
C PRO A 414 -9.22 -25.01 7.82
N SER A 415 -10.07 -25.85 7.21
CA SER A 415 -11.07 -25.42 6.22
C SER A 415 -12.17 -24.50 6.77
N ARG A 416 -12.30 -24.41 8.09
CA ARG A 416 -13.19 -23.49 8.83
C ARG A 416 -12.40 -22.40 9.57
N ALA A 417 -11.12 -22.23 9.29
CA ALA A 417 -10.29 -21.20 9.86
C ALA A 417 -9.79 -20.24 8.78
N VAL A 418 -9.54 -19.00 9.19
CA VAL A 418 -9.03 -17.93 8.31
C VAL A 418 -7.61 -17.57 8.72
N VAL A 419 -6.71 -17.46 7.76
CA VAL A 419 -5.34 -16.96 7.98
C VAL A 419 -5.24 -15.53 7.47
N VAL A 420 -4.64 -14.64 8.24
CA VAL A 420 -4.38 -13.24 7.88
C VAL A 420 -2.88 -12.95 7.91
N GLU A 421 -2.31 -12.54 6.80
CA GLU A 421 -0.85 -12.51 6.57
C GLU A 421 -0.43 -11.37 5.62
N ASP A 422 0.78 -10.82 5.75
CA ASP A 422 1.30 -9.73 4.91
C ASP A 422 2.55 -10.11 4.07
N ALA A 423 3.15 -11.26 4.34
CA ALA A 423 4.33 -11.84 3.71
C ALA A 423 4.00 -13.03 2.78
N ILE A 424 4.86 -13.21 1.77
CA ILE A 424 4.70 -14.32 0.80
C ILE A 424 4.75 -15.68 1.50
N ALA A 425 5.70 -15.87 2.42
CA ALA A 425 5.89 -17.15 3.08
C ALA A 425 4.68 -17.57 3.91
N GLY A 426 4.02 -16.65 4.62
CA GLY A 426 2.88 -17.04 5.43
C GLY A 426 1.57 -17.15 4.66
N VAL A 427 1.39 -16.40 3.56
CA VAL A 427 0.30 -16.68 2.61
C VAL A 427 0.46 -18.08 2.01
N GLN A 428 1.68 -18.48 1.63
CA GLN A 428 1.97 -19.84 1.16
C GLN A 428 1.64 -20.88 2.25
N ALA A 429 1.97 -20.61 3.51
CA ALA A 429 1.64 -21.48 4.63
C ALA A 429 0.12 -21.62 4.83
N GLY A 430 -0.64 -20.52 4.77
CA GLY A 430 -2.10 -20.57 4.81
C GLY A 430 -2.69 -21.41 3.67
N ARG A 431 -2.16 -21.26 2.46
CA ARG A 431 -2.60 -22.05 1.31
C ARG A 431 -2.27 -23.53 1.44
N ALA A 432 -1.03 -23.85 1.84
CA ALA A 432 -0.55 -25.22 2.02
C ALA A 432 -1.31 -25.95 3.13
N GLY A 433 -1.76 -25.23 4.16
CA GLY A 433 -2.54 -25.77 5.27
C GLY A 433 -4.01 -26.05 4.95
N GLY A 434 -4.48 -25.70 3.74
CA GLY A 434 -5.88 -25.89 3.36
C GLY A 434 -6.85 -25.02 4.15
N PHE A 435 -6.40 -23.81 4.56
CA PHE A 435 -7.25 -22.89 5.29
C PHE A 435 -8.42 -22.39 4.45
N GLY A 436 -9.59 -22.23 5.07
CA GLY A 436 -10.84 -21.92 4.37
C GLY A 436 -10.90 -20.53 3.73
N LEU A 437 -10.01 -19.64 4.17
CA LEU A 437 -9.75 -18.33 3.57
C LEU A 437 -8.35 -17.85 3.98
N VAL A 438 -7.55 -17.41 3.02
CA VAL A 438 -6.26 -16.73 3.24
C VAL A 438 -6.38 -15.26 2.83
N VAL A 439 -6.27 -14.36 3.80
CA VAL A 439 -6.32 -12.91 3.61
C VAL A 439 -4.91 -12.33 3.64
N GLY A 440 -4.47 -11.80 2.50
CA GLY A 440 -3.26 -10.99 2.38
C GLY A 440 -3.49 -9.54 2.80
N VAL A 441 -2.56 -8.94 3.53
CA VAL A 441 -2.56 -7.51 3.88
C VAL A 441 -1.46 -6.81 3.10
N ASP A 442 -1.83 -6.03 2.08
CA ASP A 442 -0.87 -5.29 1.28
C ASP A 442 -0.48 -3.96 1.94
N ARG A 443 0.62 -3.97 2.70
CA ARG A 443 1.22 -2.76 3.30
C ARG A 443 2.27 -2.08 2.42
N GLY A 444 2.60 -2.63 1.25
CA GLY A 444 3.83 -2.26 0.52
C GLY A 444 3.75 -2.41 -1.00
N GLY A 445 2.56 -2.37 -1.58
CA GLY A 445 2.33 -2.46 -3.04
C GLY A 445 2.63 -3.84 -3.62
N SER A 446 2.42 -4.91 -2.84
CA SER A 446 2.74 -6.30 -3.18
C SER A 446 1.49 -7.18 -3.34
N ALA A 447 0.30 -6.60 -3.50
CA ALA A 447 -0.95 -7.35 -3.58
C ALA A 447 -0.97 -8.45 -4.64
N GLU A 448 -0.38 -8.22 -5.81
CA GLU A 448 -0.29 -9.24 -6.87
C GLU A 448 0.59 -10.42 -6.45
N MET A 449 1.70 -10.15 -5.75
CA MET A 449 2.58 -11.19 -5.24
C MET A 449 1.90 -12.03 -4.17
N LEU A 450 1.12 -11.42 -3.27
CA LEU A 450 0.35 -12.15 -2.26
C LEU A 450 -0.70 -13.05 -2.91
N ARG A 451 -1.46 -12.56 -3.90
CA ARG A 451 -2.44 -13.38 -4.65
C ARG A 451 -1.78 -14.55 -5.37
N LYS A 452 -0.70 -14.27 -6.13
CA LYS A 452 0.05 -15.29 -6.87
C LYS A 452 0.60 -16.41 -5.98
N ASN A 453 0.83 -16.12 -4.69
CA ASN A 453 1.41 -17.05 -3.74
C ASN A 453 0.39 -17.70 -2.78
N GLY A 454 -0.91 -17.46 -2.97
CA GLY A 454 -1.96 -18.23 -2.28
C GLY A 454 -2.99 -17.42 -1.49
N ALA A 455 -2.98 -16.08 -1.55
CA ALA A 455 -4.00 -15.27 -0.89
C ALA A 455 -5.29 -15.30 -1.71
N ASP A 456 -6.40 -15.71 -1.09
CA ASP A 456 -7.73 -15.72 -1.69
C ASP A 456 -8.31 -14.29 -1.75
N LEU A 457 -7.96 -13.47 -0.77
CA LEU A 457 -8.36 -12.06 -0.66
C LEU A 457 -7.12 -11.23 -0.32
N VAL A 458 -7.01 -10.02 -0.87
CA VAL A 458 -5.98 -9.05 -0.46
C VAL A 458 -6.62 -7.69 -0.19
N VAL A 459 -6.30 -7.12 0.97
CA VAL A 459 -6.78 -5.80 1.42
C VAL A 459 -5.61 -4.90 1.78
N THR A 460 -5.80 -3.58 1.73
CA THR A 460 -4.78 -2.62 2.18
C THR A 460 -4.91 -2.29 3.67
N ASP A 461 -6.12 -2.39 4.20
CA ASP A 461 -6.39 -2.28 5.62
C ASP A 461 -7.48 -3.27 6.06
N LEU A 462 -7.26 -3.94 7.19
CA LEU A 462 -8.21 -4.90 7.75
C LEU A 462 -9.51 -4.25 8.24
N GLY A 463 -9.51 -2.93 8.50
CA GLY A 463 -10.72 -2.17 8.80
C GLY A 463 -11.72 -2.12 7.64
N GLU A 464 -11.27 -2.39 6.41
CA GLU A 464 -12.14 -2.57 5.23
C GLU A 464 -13.10 -3.76 5.40
N LEU A 465 -12.72 -4.75 6.22
CA LEU A 465 -13.51 -5.96 6.48
C LEU A 465 -14.53 -5.77 7.61
N VAL A 466 -14.48 -4.65 8.33
CA VAL A 466 -15.41 -4.30 9.41
C VAL A 466 -16.53 -3.42 8.83
N GLY A 467 -17.78 -3.89 8.97
CA GLY A 467 -18.97 -3.23 8.41
C GLY A 467 -19.18 -1.80 8.92
N GLU A 468 -19.70 -0.92 8.06
CA GLU A 468 -19.85 0.52 8.33
C GLU A 468 -20.75 0.87 9.53
N HIS A 469 -21.62 -0.03 9.98
CA HIS A 469 -22.48 0.16 11.16
C HIS A 469 -21.82 -0.23 12.50
N GLU A 470 -20.56 -0.68 12.48
CA GLU A 470 -19.87 -1.20 13.67
C GLU A 470 -18.48 -0.57 13.90
N ARG A 471 -18.19 0.54 13.20
CA ARG A 471 -16.97 1.35 13.36
C ARG A 471 -17.09 2.40 14.45
#